data_AF-A0AB39L5W9-F1
#
_entry.id   AF-A0AB39L5W9-F1
#
_cell.length_a   1.000
_cell.length_b   1.000
_cell.length_c   1.000
_cell.angle_alpha   90.00
_cell.angle_beta   90.00
_cell.angle_gamma   90.00
#
_symmetry.space_group_name_H-M   'P 1'
#
loop_
_entity.id
_entity.type
_entity.pdbx_description
1 polymer ?
#
loop_
_entity_poly.entity_id
_entity_poly.type
_entity_poly.pdbx_seq_one_letter_code
_entity_poly.pdbx_strand_id
1 'polypeptide(L)'
;MAPTERPLRRSVSPAVSAFLAERHGLDGVRLELGAAVDGDNGGITVDGALRTSDPRVFAIGDCASFPSEHAGHRVRLESVQNATDQGRHLAAVLLGQDLGEYRELPWFWTHQGRTKVQIAGIGRPSAHRIVRGDRSSGKFSVFSFDGAHPGAALLPVESVNSPGDHLAARRILEAGRTPSPADLADPSFDLKAYSRFVPLPA
;
A
#
# COMPACT_ATOMS: atom_id res chain seq x y z
N MET A 1 -16.06 27.49 -19.49
CA MET A 1 -15.30 26.70 -18.49
C MET A 1 -14.30 27.62 -17.83
N ALA A 2 -14.33 27.71 -16.49
CA ALA A 2 -13.32 28.47 -15.78
C ALA A 2 -11.92 27.86 -16.00
N PRO A 3 -10.81 28.62 -15.86
CA PRO A 3 -9.45 28.09 -16.03
C PRO A 3 -9.11 26.89 -15.14
N THR A 4 -9.84 26.72 -14.03
CA THR A 4 -9.77 25.62 -13.07
C THR A 4 -10.50 24.35 -13.53
N GLU A 5 -11.40 24.47 -14.49
CA GLU A 5 -12.29 23.41 -14.98
C GLU A 5 -11.85 22.85 -16.34
N ARG A 6 -10.60 23.09 -16.77
CA ARG A 6 -10.08 22.54 -18.03
C ARG A 6 -9.29 21.23 -17.83
N PRO A 7 -9.56 20.17 -18.61
CA PRO A 7 -8.80 18.92 -18.52
C PRO A 7 -7.33 19.14 -18.82
N LEU A 8 -6.45 18.39 -18.14
CA LEU A 8 -5.01 18.39 -18.42
C LEU A 8 -4.38 19.79 -18.36
N ARG A 9 -4.91 20.68 -17.51
CA ARG A 9 -4.56 22.10 -17.52
C ARG A 9 -3.07 22.40 -17.31
N ARG A 10 -2.38 21.51 -16.60
CA ARG A 10 -0.95 21.61 -16.28
C ARG A 10 -0.06 21.01 -17.39
N SER A 11 -0.65 20.30 -18.35
CA SER A 11 0.09 19.48 -19.31
C SER A 11 -0.04 19.97 -20.75
N VAL A 12 -1.16 20.62 -21.09
CA VAL A 12 -1.43 21.05 -22.47
C VAL A 12 -2.03 22.47 -22.55
N SER A 13 -1.92 23.06 -23.74
CA SER A 13 -2.50 24.38 -24.04
C SER A 13 -4.03 24.34 -24.01
N PRO A 14 -4.71 25.50 -23.83
CA PRO A 14 -6.18 25.55 -23.81
C PRO A 14 -6.84 24.96 -25.07
N ALA A 15 -6.28 25.19 -26.26
CA ALA A 15 -6.82 24.65 -27.51
C ALA A 15 -6.79 23.11 -27.55
N VAL A 16 -5.67 22.49 -27.13
CA VAL A 16 -5.55 21.02 -27.07
C VAL A 16 -6.48 20.44 -25.99
N SER A 17 -6.56 21.11 -24.83
CA SER A 17 -7.47 20.73 -23.75
C SER A 17 -8.94 20.73 -24.21
N ALA A 18 -9.37 21.77 -24.94
CA ALA A 18 -10.72 21.87 -25.49
C ALA A 18 -11.00 20.79 -26.55
N PHE A 19 -10.05 20.56 -27.46
CA PHE A 19 -10.15 19.49 -28.47
C PHE A 19 -10.36 18.11 -27.82
N LEU A 20 -9.60 17.79 -26.78
CA LEU A 20 -9.74 16.51 -26.06
C LEU A 20 -11.09 16.42 -25.34
N ALA A 21 -11.52 17.49 -24.67
CA ALA A 21 -12.82 17.53 -24.00
C ALA A 21 -13.98 17.29 -25.00
N GLU A 22 -13.92 17.88 -26.18
CA GLU A 22 -14.89 17.65 -27.26
C GLU A 22 -14.88 16.19 -27.75
N ARG A 23 -13.70 15.62 -28.02
CA ARG A 23 -13.57 14.22 -28.45
C ARG A 23 -14.17 13.25 -27.44
N HIS A 24 -13.85 13.42 -26.17
CA HIS A 24 -14.44 12.63 -25.09
C HIS A 24 -15.96 12.80 -25.04
N GLY A 25 -16.47 14.03 -25.20
CA GLY A 25 -17.91 14.28 -25.24
C GLY A 25 -18.62 13.57 -26.40
N LEU A 26 -18.01 13.50 -27.58
CA LEU A 26 -18.54 12.74 -28.74
C LEU A 26 -18.60 11.24 -28.47
N ASP A 27 -17.68 10.71 -27.66
CA ASP A 27 -17.66 9.31 -27.21
C ASP A 27 -18.59 9.07 -25.99
N GLY A 28 -19.35 10.08 -25.56
CA GLY A 28 -20.26 10.01 -24.41
C GLY A 28 -19.55 10.09 -23.04
N VAL A 29 -18.27 10.47 -23.02
CA VAL A 29 -17.47 10.61 -21.80
C VAL A 29 -17.59 12.03 -21.24
N ARG A 30 -18.04 12.17 -19.98
CA ARG A 30 -18.04 13.43 -19.24
C ARG A 30 -16.79 13.50 -18.35
N LEU A 31 -15.94 14.50 -18.58
CA LEU A 31 -14.77 14.76 -17.73
C LEU A 31 -15.14 15.67 -16.56
N GLU A 32 -15.15 15.14 -15.34
CA GLU A 32 -15.33 15.91 -14.11
C GLU A 32 -13.97 16.16 -13.45
N LEU A 33 -13.64 17.43 -13.21
CA LEU A 33 -12.35 17.83 -12.64
C LEU A 33 -12.53 18.17 -11.17
N GLY A 34 -11.82 17.43 -10.31
CA GLY A 34 -11.88 17.63 -8.86
C GLY A 34 -13.01 16.87 -8.15
N ALA A 35 -13.96 16.28 -8.88
CA ALA A 35 -14.82 15.25 -8.33
C ALA A 35 -13.96 13.98 -8.11
N ALA A 36 -13.96 13.44 -6.90
CA ALA A 36 -13.22 12.23 -6.52
C ALA A 36 -11.69 12.37 -6.33
N VAL A 37 -11.15 13.53 -5.94
CA VAL A 37 -9.79 13.59 -5.36
C VAL A 37 -9.90 13.58 -3.84
N ASP A 38 -9.16 12.69 -3.19
CA ASP A 38 -9.02 12.61 -1.75
C ASP A 38 -8.37 13.88 -1.20
N GLY A 39 -9.06 14.56 -0.29
CA GLY A 39 -8.60 15.84 0.28
C GLY A 39 -7.36 15.72 1.16
N ASP A 40 -7.10 14.54 1.72
CA ASP A 40 -6.02 14.32 2.68
C ASP A 40 -4.72 13.92 1.96
N ASN A 41 -4.81 13.09 0.91
CA ASN A 41 -3.63 12.54 0.25
C ASN A 41 -3.50 12.88 -1.25
N GLY A 42 -4.49 13.56 -1.84
CA GLY A 42 -4.46 14.04 -3.23
C GLY A 42 -4.61 12.96 -4.31
N GLY A 43 -4.96 11.73 -3.95
CA GLY A 43 -5.20 10.64 -4.90
C GLY A 43 -6.63 10.62 -5.44
N ILE A 44 -6.83 9.98 -6.60
CA ILE A 44 -8.14 9.64 -7.14
C ILE A 44 -8.79 8.62 -6.21
N THR A 45 -9.93 8.98 -5.64
CA THR A 45 -10.71 8.17 -4.72
C THR A 45 -11.29 6.97 -5.46
N VAL A 46 -10.89 5.77 -5.02
CA VAL A 46 -11.48 4.49 -5.42
C VAL A 46 -12.04 3.69 -4.24
N ASP A 47 -12.98 2.78 -4.52
CA ASP A 47 -13.50 1.80 -3.57
C ASP A 47 -12.51 0.63 -3.34
N GLY A 48 -12.93 -0.38 -2.57
CA GLY A 48 -12.13 -1.57 -2.30
C GLY A 48 -11.81 -2.40 -3.55
N ALA A 49 -12.60 -2.30 -4.62
CA ALA A 49 -12.36 -2.97 -5.90
C ALA A 49 -11.61 -2.08 -6.91
N LEU A 50 -11.01 -0.97 -6.43
CA LEU A 50 -10.26 0.01 -7.22
C LEU A 50 -11.10 0.77 -8.27
N ARG A 51 -12.43 0.81 -8.08
CA ARG A 51 -13.37 1.56 -8.93
C ARG A 51 -13.53 2.98 -8.44
N THR A 52 -13.61 3.93 -9.37
CA THR A 52 -13.97 5.32 -9.03
C THR A 52 -15.48 5.42 -8.78
N SER A 53 -16.00 6.64 -8.58
CA SER A 53 -17.45 6.88 -8.50
C SER A 53 -18.21 6.52 -9.79
N ASP A 54 -17.53 6.48 -10.94
CA ASP A 54 -18.07 5.86 -12.15
C ASP A 54 -17.68 4.37 -12.16
N PRO A 55 -18.65 3.44 -12.16
CA PRO A 55 -18.38 2.00 -12.07
C PRO A 55 -17.63 1.43 -13.29
N ARG A 56 -17.46 2.21 -14.36
CA ARG A 56 -16.70 1.83 -15.56
C ARG A 56 -15.28 2.41 -15.58
N VAL A 57 -14.94 3.27 -14.63
CA VAL A 57 -13.65 3.96 -14.56
C VAL A 57 -12.92 3.52 -13.29
N PHE A 58 -11.64 3.18 -13.46
CA PHE A 58 -10.77 2.69 -12.40
C PHE A 58 -9.53 3.57 -12.28
N ALA A 59 -8.91 3.59 -11.11
CA ALA A 59 -7.60 4.20 -10.89
C ALA A 59 -6.71 3.24 -10.09
N ILE A 60 -5.46 3.08 -10.53
CA ILE A 60 -4.47 2.19 -9.92
C ILE A 60 -3.10 2.85 -9.87
N GLY A 61 -2.22 2.33 -9.01
CA GLY A 61 -0.87 2.82 -8.79
C GLY A 61 -0.84 4.13 -8.00
N ASP A 62 0.19 4.93 -8.26
CA ASP A 62 0.54 6.12 -7.47
C ASP A 62 -0.56 7.20 -7.41
N CYS A 63 -1.49 7.19 -8.38
CA CYS A 63 -2.59 8.13 -8.43
C CYS A 63 -3.80 7.71 -7.60
N ALA A 64 -3.90 6.45 -7.15
CA ALA A 64 -5.07 5.93 -6.47
C ALA A 64 -5.02 6.16 -4.96
N SER A 65 -6.09 6.76 -4.41
CA SER A 65 -6.39 6.72 -2.98
C SER A 65 -7.40 5.60 -2.75
N PHE A 66 -7.06 4.58 -1.98
CA PHE A 66 -7.87 3.37 -1.78
C PHE A 66 -7.94 2.98 -0.29
N PRO A 67 -9.02 2.34 0.18
CA PRO A 67 -9.09 1.83 1.55
C PRO A 67 -8.05 0.71 1.74
N SER A 68 -7.23 0.81 2.79
CA SER A 68 -6.28 -0.25 3.14
C SER A 68 -6.55 -0.77 4.54
N GLU A 69 -6.85 -2.07 4.65
CA GLU A 69 -7.03 -2.72 5.96
C GLU A 69 -5.75 -2.66 6.82
N HIS A 70 -4.58 -2.73 6.18
CA HIS A 70 -3.28 -2.66 6.84
C HIS A 70 -2.98 -1.27 7.42
N ALA A 71 -3.60 -0.23 6.88
CA ALA A 71 -3.49 1.14 7.40
C ALA A 71 -4.65 1.52 8.34
N GLY A 72 -5.81 0.88 8.18
CA GLY A 72 -7.06 1.24 8.87
C GLY A 72 -7.70 2.54 8.35
N HIS A 73 -7.20 3.08 7.24
CA HIS A 73 -7.70 4.30 6.59
C HIS A 73 -7.35 4.26 5.09
N ARG A 74 -7.79 5.28 4.34
CA ARG A 74 -7.47 5.40 2.92
C ARG A 74 -6.03 5.85 2.73
N VAL A 75 -5.33 5.23 1.79
CA VAL A 75 -3.92 5.51 1.52
C VAL A 75 -3.69 5.73 0.04
N ARG A 76 -2.64 6.48 -0.27
CA ARG A 76 -2.05 6.60 -1.60
C ARG A 76 -0.60 6.14 -1.52
N LEU A 77 -0.26 5.12 -2.29
CA LEU A 77 1.05 4.45 -2.20
C LEU A 77 1.85 4.65 -3.49
N GLU A 78 3.04 5.22 -3.34
CA GLU A 78 4.00 5.46 -4.43
C GLU A 78 5.05 4.34 -4.45
N SER A 79 4.67 3.15 -4.93
CA SER A 79 5.60 2.03 -4.99
C SER A 79 5.37 1.12 -6.18
N VAL A 80 6.47 0.56 -6.69
CA VAL A 80 6.47 -0.40 -7.80
C VAL A 80 5.57 -1.58 -7.48
N GLN A 81 5.65 -2.10 -6.26
CA GLN A 81 4.83 -3.24 -5.87
C GLN A 81 3.34 -2.88 -5.86
N ASN A 82 2.96 -1.76 -5.23
CA ASN A 82 1.56 -1.33 -5.19
C ASN A 82 0.98 -1.21 -6.60
N ALA A 83 1.70 -0.54 -7.51
CA ALA A 83 1.27 -0.41 -8.90
C ALA A 83 1.13 -1.77 -9.60
N THR A 84 2.07 -2.69 -9.34
CA THR A 84 2.05 -4.04 -9.94
C THR A 84 0.86 -4.85 -9.43
N ASP A 85 0.62 -4.85 -8.13
CA ASP A 85 -0.42 -5.69 -7.50
C ASP A 85 -1.82 -5.16 -7.81
N GLN A 86 -2.03 -3.84 -7.76
CA GLN A 86 -3.27 -3.24 -8.23
C GLN A 86 -3.52 -3.48 -9.72
N GLY A 87 -2.46 -3.46 -10.55
CA GLY A 87 -2.55 -3.83 -11.96
C GLY A 87 -3.01 -5.27 -12.18
N ARG A 88 -2.46 -6.22 -11.41
CA ARG A 88 -2.90 -7.64 -11.46
C ARG A 88 -4.34 -7.80 -10.99
N HIS A 89 -4.70 -7.18 -9.88
CA HIS A 89 -6.05 -7.23 -9.33
C HIS A 89 -7.07 -6.70 -10.35
N LEU A 90 -6.82 -5.51 -10.92
CA LEU A 90 -7.73 -4.93 -11.91
C LEU A 90 -7.80 -5.79 -13.19
N ALA A 91 -6.69 -6.33 -13.67
CA ALA A 91 -6.70 -7.20 -14.84
C ALA A 91 -7.59 -8.43 -14.63
N ALA A 92 -7.52 -9.07 -13.47
CA ALA A 92 -8.38 -10.19 -13.11
C ALA A 92 -9.87 -9.81 -13.04
N VAL A 93 -10.18 -8.67 -12.42
CA VAL A 93 -11.55 -8.12 -12.36
C VAL A 93 -12.10 -7.86 -13.77
N LEU A 94 -11.31 -7.27 -14.67
CA LEU A 94 -11.71 -7.01 -16.06
C LEU A 94 -11.90 -8.30 -16.87
N LEU A 95 -11.23 -9.39 -16.49
CA LEU A 95 -11.41 -10.72 -17.07
C LEU A 95 -12.59 -11.50 -16.45
N GLY A 96 -13.39 -10.85 -15.59
CA GLY A 96 -14.60 -11.42 -15.01
C GLY A 96 -14.37 -12.27 -13.75
N GLN A 97 -13.19 -12.19 -13.13
CA GLN A 97 -12.96 -12.82 -11.82
C GLN A 97 -13.55 -11.95 -10.71
N ASP A 98 -14.31 -12.58 -9.81
CA ASP A 98 -14.79 -11.93 -8.59
C ASP A 98 -13.75 -12.11 -7.48
N LEU A 99 -12.85 -11.14 -7.35
CA LEU A 99 -11.80 -11.13 -6.33
C LEU A 99 -12.20 -10.42 -5.03
N GLY A 100 -13.38 -9.77 -5.00
CA GLY A 100 -13.76 -8.90 -3.89
C GLY A 100 -12.85 -7.66 -3.77
N GLU A 101 -12.50 -7.30 -2.53
CA GLU A 101 -11.68 -6.12 -2.23
C GLU A 101 -10.18 -6.38 -2.42
N TYR A 102 -9.43 -5.35 -2.79
CA TYR A 102 -7.97 -5.33 -2.82
C TYR A 102 -7.39 -5.30 -1.41
N ARG A 103 -6.65 -6.35 -1.04
CA ARG A 103 -6.19 -6.62 0.33
C ARG A 103 -4.68 -6.88 0.46
N GLU A 104 -3.94 -6.69 -0.63
CA GLU A 104 -2.51 -6.99 -0.68
C GLU A 104 -1.73 -6.18 0.35
N LEU A 105 -0.78 -6.85 1.01
CA LEU A 105 0.09 -6.24 2.02
C LEU A 105 1.05 -5.22 1.36
N PRO A 106 1.01 -3.93 1.72
CA PRO A 106 1.98 -2.96 1.23
C PRO A 106 3.39 -3.36 1.64
N TRP A 107 4.32 -3.38 0.68
CA TRP A 107 5.74 -3.50 0.99
C TRP A 107 6.60 -2.71 0.02
N PHE A 108 7.77 -2.32 0.50
CA PHE A 108 8.67 -1.37 -0.13
C PHE A 108 10.11 -1.82 0.04
N TRP A 109 11.01 -1.26 -0.77
CA TRP A 109 12.43 -1.39 -0.55
C TRP A 109 13.19 -0.15 -1.01
N THR A 110 14.38 0.01 -0.46
CA THR A 110 15.37 0.96 -0.95
C THR A 110 16.77 0.35 -0.87
N HIS A 111 17.64 0.76 -1.78
CA HIS A 111 19.07 0.46 -1.73
C HIS A 111 19.83 1.77 -1.58
N GLN A 112 20.60 1.88 -0.50
CA GLN A 112 21.47 3.01 -0.23
C GLN A 112 22.90 2.51 -0.09
N GLY A 113 23.71 2.69 -1.15
CA GLY A 113 25.03 2.07 -1.23
C GLY A 113 24.93 0.55 -1.10
N ARG A 114 25.55 0.00 -0.04
CA ARG A 114 25.52 -1.44 0.26
C ARG A 114 24.35 -1.88 1.14
N THR A 115 23.54 -0.93 1.63
CA THR A 115 22.46 -1.19 2.56
C THR A 115 21.15 -1.39 1.81
N LYS A 116 20.54 -2.56 1.99
CA LYS A 116 19.17 -2.82 1.57
C LYS A 116 18.25 -2.67 2.76
N VAL A 117 17.23 -1.82 2.61
CA VAL A 117 16.13 -1.69 3.56
C VAL A 117 14.86 -2.19 2.89
N GLN A 118 14.12 -3.05 3.58
CA GLN A 118 12.83 -3.55 3.13
C GLN A 118 11.79 -3.29 4.21
N ILE A 119 10.60 -2.85 3.81
CA ILE A 119 9.52 -2.46 4.73
C ILE A 119 8.28 -3.25 4.33
N ALA A 120 7.63 -3.92 5.28
CA ALA A 120 6.34 -4.60 5.08
C ALA A 120 5.32 -3.99 6.04
N GLY A 121 4.14 -3.59 5.57
CA GLY A 121 3.12 -2.88 6.33
C GLY A 121 3.27 -1.34 6.29
N ILE A 122 2.34 -0.65 6.97
CA ILE A 122 2.27 0.82 7.03
C ILE A 122 2.48 1.30 8.47
N GLY A 123 3.43 2.23 8.65
CA GLY A 123 3.82 2.78 9.94
C GLY A 123 2.82 3.73 10.58
N ARG A 124 2.93 3.84 11.91
CA ARG A 124 2.26 4.86 12.73
C ARG A 124 3.29 5.59 13.60
N PRO A 125 3.20 6.92 13.76
CA PRO A 125 4.15 7.68 14.58
C PRO A 125 4.25 7.19 16.03
N SER A 126 3.11 6.82 16.63
CA SER A 126 2.96 6.38 18.02
C SER A 126 3.32 4.91 18.27
N ALA A 127 3.78 4.17 17.26
CA ALA A 127 4.01 2.74 17.38
C ALA A 127 5.10 2.41 18.43
N HIS A 128 4.86 1.35 19.20
CA HIS A 128 5.86 0.75 20.08
C HIS A 128 6.83 -0.08 19.24
N ARG A 129 8.14 0.11 19.41
CA ARG A 129 9.16 -0.49 18.52
C ARG A 129 10.09 -1.43 19.26
N ILE A 130 10.25 -2.63 18.71
CA ILE A 130 11.23 -3.63 19.16
C ILE A 130 12.30 -3.76 18.08
N VAL A 131 13.57 -3.60 18.48
CA VAL A 131 14.72 -3.81 17.59
C VAL A 131 15.25 -5.23 17.81
N ARG A 132 15.37 -5.99 16.72
CA ARG A 132 15.92 -7.35 16.73
C ARG A 132 17.18 -7.42 15.87
N GLY A 133 18.25 -8.00 16.40
CA GLY A 133 19.56 -8.06 15.76
C GLY A 133 20.48 -6.92 16.20
N ASP A 134 21.60 -6.76 15.50
CA ASP A 134 22.65 -5.82 15.88
C ASP A 134 22.79 -4.69 14.85
N ARG A 135 22.47 -3.47 15.30
CA ARG A 135 22.60 -2.25 14.49
C ARG A 135 24.04 -1.97 14.07
N SER A 136 25.03 -2.31 14.90
CA SER A 136 26.44 -2.06 14.58
C SER A 136 26.94 -2.95 13.45
N SER A 137 26.38 -4.16 13.30
CA SER A 137 26.64 -5.05 12.16
C SER A 137 25.98 -4.61 10.84
N GLY A 138 25.06 -3.64 10.88
CA GLY A 138 24.25 -3.25 9.73
C GLY A 138 23.19 -4.29 9.34
N LYS A 139 22.87 -5.24 10.23
CA LYS A 139 21.88 -6.30 10.02
C LYS A 139 20.93 -6.41 11.21
N PHE A 140 19.72 -5.87 11.04
CA PHE A 140 18.69 -5.85 12.08
C PHE A 140 17.30 -5.66 11.48
N SER A 141 16.28 -5.80 12.30
CA SER A 141 14.89 -5.51 11.96
C SER A 141 14.23 -4.69 13.08
N VAL A 142 13.28 -3.82 12.73
CA VAL A 142 12.45 -3.06 13.67
C VAL A 142 11.02 -3.50 13.50
N PHE A 143 10.44 -4.07 14.56
CA PHE A 143 9.05 -4.50 14.62
C PHE A 143 8.24 -3.44 15.34
N SER A 144 7.26 -2.86 14.65
CA SER A 144 6.40 -1.82 15.20
C SER A 144 5.05 -2.41 15.58
N PHE A 145 4.52 -2.02 16.74
CA PHE A 145 3.27 -2.52 17.29
C PHE A 145 2.32 -1.39 17.65
N ASP A 146 1.01 -1.68 17.59
CA ASP A 146 -0.04 -0.79 18.08
C ASP A 146 -0.16 -0.86 19.61
N GLY A 147 0.89 -0.43 20.31
CA GLY A 147 1.03 -0.52 21.76
C GLY A 147 1.99 -1.62 22.22
N ALA A 148 2.18 -1.73 23.54
CA ALA A 148 3.15 -2.65 24.17
C ALA A 148 2.51 -3.86 24.85
N HIS A 149 1.18 -4.02 24.75
CA HIS A 149 0.47 -5.11 25.42
C HIS A 149 0.59 -6.44 24.65
N PRO A 150 0.41 -7.60 25.30
CA PRO A 150 0.63 -8.92 24.67
C PRO A 150 -0.17 -9.17 23.39
N GLY A 151 -1.38 -8.61 23.28
CA GLY A 151 -2.23 -8.72 22.08
C GLY A 151 -2.08 -7.58 21.06
N ALA A 152 -0.99 -6.81 21.11
CA ALA A 152 -0.81 -5.67 20.22
C ALA A 152 -0.64 -6.15 18.77
N ALA A 153 -1.35 -5.52 17.84
CA ALA A 153 -1.23 -5.84 16.43
C ALA A 153 0.15 -5.40 15.91
N LEU A 154 0.77 -6.25 15.08
CA LEU A 154 1.96 -5.88 14.34
C LEU A 154 1.59 -4.90 13.24
N LEU A 155 2.31 -3.79 13.19
CA LEU A 155 2.20 -2.73 12.19
C LEU A 155 3.32 -2.94 11.16
N PRO A 156 4.20 -1.99 10.79
CA PRO A 156 5.24 -2.33 9.84
C PRO A 156 6.38 -3.09 10.49
N VAL A 157 7.10 -3.85 9.66
CA VAL A 157 8.44 -4.34 9.95
C VAL A 157 9.42 -3.77 8.95
N GLU A 158 10.47 -3.14 9.48
CA GLU A 158 11.56 -2.56 8.69
C GLU A 158 12.81 -3.44 8.87
N SER A 159 13.29 -4.08 7.81
CA SER A 159 14.45 -4.98 7.84
C SER A 159 15.62 -4.38 7.07
N VAL A 160 16.76 -4.25 7.75
CA VAL A 160 18.02 -3.77 7.19
C VAL A 160 18.94 -4.97 6.98
N ASN A 161 19.28 -5.27 5.73
CA ASN A 161 20.11 -6.41 5.32
C ASN A 161 19.67 -7.77 5.90
N SER A 162 18.39 -7.90 6.24
CA SER A 162 17.79 -9.09 6.87
C SER A 162 16.63 -9.64 6.02
N PRO A 163 16.91 -10.20 4.82
CA PRO A 163 15.85 -10.68 3.92
C PRO A 163 15.02 -11.82 4.52
N GLY A 164 15.63 -12.65 5.38
CA GLY A 164 14.92 -13.73 6.07
C GLY A 164 13.86 -13.22 7.05
N ASP A 165 14.16 -12.14 7.78
CA ASP A 165 13.21 -11.51 8.69
C ASP A 165 12.09 -10.85 7.90
N HIS A 166 12.43 -10.17 6.79
CA HIS A 166 11.45 -9.50 5.94
C HIS A 166 10.42 -10.49 5.37
N LEU A 167 10.87 -11.65 4.87
CA LEU A 167 9.96 -12.69 4.36
C LEU A 167 9.08 -13.28 5.47
N ALA A 168 9.63 -13.49 6.67
CA ALA A 168 8.86 -13.97 7.81
C ALA A 168 7.82 -12.93 8.26
N ALA A 169 8.20 -11.66 8.32
CA ALA A 169 7.32 -10.55 8.69
C ALA A 169 6.16 -10.39 7.72
N ARG A 170 6.42 -10.45 6.41
CA ARG A 170 5.36 -10.42 5.39
C ARG A 170 4.30 -11.49 5.63
N ARG A 171 4.74 -12.74 5.81
CA ARG A 171 3.85 -13.87 6.05
C ARG A 171 3.03 -13.72 7.34
N ILE A 172 3.65 -13.22 8.39
CA ILE A 172 3.00 -12.94 9.69
C ILE A 172 1.91 -11.88 9.53
N LEU A 173 2.21 -10.79 8.83
CA LEU A 173 1.29 -9.69 8.58
C LEU A 173 0.12 -10.12 7.68
N GLU A 174 0.40 -10.81 6.58
CA GLU A 174 -0.62 -11.36 5.65
C GLU A 174 -1.60 -12.30 6.38
N ALA A 175 -1.13 -13.05 7.37
CA ALA A 175 -1.97 -13.95 8.13
C ALA A 175 -2.67 -13.34 9.35
N GLY A 176 -2.32 -12.11 9.75
CA GLY A 176 -2.90 -11.44 10.91
C GLY A 176 -2.65 -12.11 12.26
N ARG A 177 -1.74 -13.10 12.37
CA ARG A 177 -1.36 -13.72 13.66
C ARG A 177 -0.01 -13.20 14.09
N THR A 178 -0.05 -12.26 15.01
CA THR A 178 1.11 -11.51 15.48
C THR A 178 1.77 -12.20 16.69
N PRO A 179 3.09 -12.42 16.71
CA PRO A 179 3.81 -12.78 17.94
C PRO A 179 3.82 -11.58 18.90
N SER A 180 3.82 -11.81 20.21
CA SER A 180 3.75 -10.70 21.17
C SER A 180 5.02 -9.84 21.13
N PRO A 181 4.97 -8.57 21.58
CA PRO A 181 6.17 -7.75 21.71
C PRO A 181 7.26 -8.40 22.57
N ALA A 182 6.86 -9.16 23.60
CA ALA A 182 7.78 -9.89 24.47
C ALA A 182 8.48 -11.04 23.74
N ASP A 183 7.75 -11.80 22.92
CA ASP A 183 8.33 -12.87 22.09
C ASP A 183 9.39 -12.30 21.14
N LEU A 184 9.11 -11.16 20.49
CA LEU A 184 10.08 -10.56 19.56
C LEU A 184 11.29 -9.92 20.24
N ALA A 185 11.12 -9.46 21.48
CA ALA A 185 12.21 -8.95 22.30
C ALA A 185 13.16 -10.07 22.80
N ASP A 186 12.67 -11.32 22.88
CA ASP A 186 13.49 -12.47 23.22
C ASP A 186 14.41 -12.88 22.04
N PRO A 187 15.75 -12.82 22.21
CA PRO A 187 16.68 -13.25 21.17
C PRO A 187 16.55 -14.73 20.78
N SER A 188 16.03 -15.58 21.67
CA SER A 188 15.84 -17.02 21.45
C SER A 188 14.60 -17.36 20.62
N PHE A 189 13.67 -16.42 20.48
CA PHE A 189 12.45 -16.63 19.69
C PHE A 189 12.77 -16.87 18.22
N ASP A 190 12.28 -17.98 17.65
CA ASP A 190 12.48 -18.29 16.22
C ASP A 190 11.35 -17.72 15.36
N LEU A 191 11.56 -16.48 14.88
CA LEU A 191 10.65 -15.78 13.97
C LEU A 191 10.35 -16.57 12.69
N LYS A 192 11.34 -17.30 12.15
CA LYS A 192 11.18 -18.05 10.91
C LYS A 192 10.34 -19.29 11.12
N ALA A 193 10.58 -20.02 12.21
CA ALA A 193 9.72 -21.13 12.61
C ALA A 193 8.29 -20.64 12.83
N TYR A 194 8.10 -19.57 13.62
CA TYR A 194 6.78 -19.00 13.88
C TYR A 194 6.03 -18.68 12.58
N SER A 195 6.65 -17.92 11.66
CA SER A 195 5.98 -17.53 10.40
C SER A 195 5.52 -18.71 9.55
N ARG A 196 6.24 -19.84 9.56
CA ARG A 196 5.84 -21.06 8.82
C ARG A 196 4.58 -21.72 9.39
N PHE A 197 4.38 -21.64 10.70
CA PHE A 197 3.21 -22.21 11.37
C PHE A 197 1.98 -21.32 11.29
N VAL A 198 2.13 -20.06 10.88
CA VAL A 198 0.99 -19.19 10.67
C VAL A 198 0.28 -19.57 9.36
N PRO A 199 -1.02 -19.95 9.40
CA PRO A 199 -1.80 -20.22 8.20
C PRO A 199 -2.12 -18.89 7.51
N LEU A 200 -1.93 -18.83 6.19
CA LEU A 200 -2.41 -17.70 5.39
C LEU A 200 -3.94 -17.77 5.26
N PRO A 201 -4.63 -16.63 5.06
CA PRO A 201 -6.04 -16.62 4.71
C PRO A 201 -6.27 -17.43 3.42
N ALA A 202 -7.45 -18.06 3.32
CA ALA A 202 -7.87 -18.82 2.14
C ALA A 202 -8.19 -17.90 0.97
#